data_AF-A0A928EAW5-F1
#
_entry.id   AF-A0A928EAW5-F1
#
_cell.length_a   1.000
_cell.length_b   1.000
_cell.length_c   1.000
_cell.angle_alpha   90.00
_cell.angle_beta   90.00
_cell.angle_gamma   90.00
#
_symmetry.space_group_name_H-M   'P 1'
#
loop_
_entity.id
_entity.type
_entity.pdbx_description
1 polymer ?
#
loop_
_entity_poly.entity_id
_entity_poly.type
_entity_poly.pdbx_seq_one_letter_code
_entity_poly.pdbx_strand_id
1 'polypeptide(L)'
;MNWRCSSFDFDTQMPIIMGILNLTPDSFSDGGSYSSLQAALDQAHAMIEQGAQIIDIGGESTRPGSDEVSIGEEISRVIDAVRVLSDEGVCVSIDTRHAEVARACVDQGASIINDVSGFRDPAMVEVAKTCDAGLVVMHMKGEPKTMQNDPHYDDVVAEVCEYLDQQAFMLQEQGIEKDRICIDPGPGFGKTPQQTIELVRNFQEIRRLGYPVMAALSRKSYIGYAYNIDVPADRDDASAVEALMACELGASILRVHNVERTAKELANLRPLVFLALGCNVALVGNDGEETEGKIAQLNHAIGELCMLPDSQIIDISSFYESEPAYYEDQDTFVNAVVSMRTGIPPKELLDYLHTIEDSLGRVREIRNGPRTCDLDILDYQMYVVNTDVLTLPHPRICERDFVVKPFAEIAPGHILADGTPVDSVPEEERIGRAHRIERSL
;
A
#
# COMPACT_ATOMS: atom_id res chain seq x y z
N MET A 1 7.91 -4.93 -0.10
CA MET A 1 8.06 -5.35 1.31
C MET A 1 7.35 -6.68 1.48
N ASN A 2 7.62 -7.40 2.57
CA ASN A 2 7.01 -8.68 2.84
C ASN A 2 6.03 -8.56 4.01
N TRP A 3 4.88 -9.23 3.92
CA TRP A 3 3.93 -9.36 5.02
C TRP A 3 3.93 -10.80 5.53
N ARG A 4 4.44 -11.00 6.75
CA ARG A 4 4.59 -12.30 7.39
C ARG A 4 3.36 -12.64 8.23
N CYS A 5 2.77 -13.79 7.93
CA CYS A 5 1.55 -14.30 8.54
C CYS A 5 1.74 -15.77 8.94
N SER A 6 2.25 -16.03 10.14
CA SER A 6 2.61 -17.39 10.58
C SER A 6 3.59 -18.05 9.59
N SER A 7 3.22 -19.16 8.95
CA SER A 7 4.01 -19.85 7.93
C SER A 7 3.93 -19.23 6.52
N PHE A 8 3.09 -18.21 6.32
CA PHE A 8 2.90 -17.54 5.05
C PHE A 8 3.74 -16.25 4.99
N ASP A 9 4.33 -15.99 3.83
CA ASP A 9 5.06 -14.76 3.54
C ASP A 9 4.57 -14.21 2.21
N PHE A 10 3.99 -13.02 2.23
CA PHE A 10 3.41 -12.38 1.06
C PHE A 10 4.29 -11.25 0.55
N ASP A 11 4.76 -11.36 -0.70
CA ASP A 11 5.40 -10.26 -1.41
C ASP A 11 4.35 -9.21 -1.79
N THR A 12 4.40 -8.07 -1.12
CA THR A 12 3.39 -7.00 -1.27
C THR A 12 3.66 -6.09 -2.47
N GLN A 13 4.67 -6.41 -3.29
CA GLN A 13 4.84 -5.78 -4.60
C GLN A 13 3.68 -6.17 -5.52
N MET A 14 3.17 -7.40 -5.39
CA MET A 14 2.01 -7.86 -6.16
C MET A 14 0.73 -7.74 -5.31
N PRO A 15 -0.43 -7.44 -5.94
CA PRO A 15 -1.70 -7.45 -5.23
C PRO A 15 -2.03 -8.82 -4.65
N ILE A 16 -2.47 -8.84 -3.40
CA ILE A 16 -2.89 -10.02 -2.67
C ILE A 16 -4.41 -9.97 -2.49
N ILE A 17 -5.11 -11.01 -2.90
CA ILE A 17 -6.58 -11.06 -2.77
C ILE A 17 -6.98 -11.83 -1.52
N MET A 18 -7.75 -11.15 -0.66
CA MET A 18 -8.38 -11.68 0.54
C MET A 18 -9.89 -11.81 0.30
N GLY A 19 -10.38 -13.04 0.17
CA GLY A 19 -11.80 -13.36 -0.05
C GLY A 19 -12.59 -13.34 1.25
N ILE A 20 -13.72 -12.62 1.27
CA ILE A 20 -14.58 -12.50 2.46
C ILE A 20 -15.53 -13.69 2.57
N LEU A 21 -15.45 -14.43 3.68
CA LEU A 21 -16.36 -15.51 4.06
C LEU A 21 -17.12 -15.16 5.35
N ASN A 22 -18.33 -14.61 5.22
CA ASN A 22 -19.16 -14.28 6.38
C ASN A 22 -20.00 -15.50 6.80
N LEU A 23 -19.87 -15.94 8.05
CA LEU A 23 -20.59 -17.08 8.63
C LEU A 23 -21.72 -16.61 9.56
N THR A 24 -22.54 -15.68 9.07
CA THR A 24 -23.72 -15.19 9.79
C THR A 24 -24.97 -16.00 9.43
N PRO A 25 -26.02 -16.04 10.28
CA PRO A 25 -27.24 -16.82 10.03
C PRO A 25 -27.90 -16.53 8.68
N ASP A 26 -27.84 -15.27 8.23
CA ASP A 26 -28.42 -14.82 6.96
C ASP A 26 -27.65 -15.31 5.72
N SER A 27 -26.42 -15.82 5.90
CA SER A 27 -25.54 -16.18 4.79
C SER A 27 -25.77 -17.61 4.28
N PHE A 28 -26.38 -18.51 5.07
CA PHE A 28 -26.52 -19.94 4.75
C PHE A 28 -27.86 -20.57 5.24
N SER A 29 -28.93 -19.77 5.33
CA SER A 29 -30.15 -20.04 6.09
C SER A 29 -31.02 -21.26 5.71
N ASP A 30 -30.62 -22.13 4.78
CA ASP A 30 -31.49 -23.18 4.23
C ASP A 30 -31.12 -24.64 4.61
N GLY A 31 -30.18 -24.86 5.56
CA GLY A 31 -29.76 -26.20 5.97
C GLY A 31 -29.31 -26.34 7.43
N GLY A 32 -29.23 -27.56 7.95
CA GLY A 32 -28.66 -27.84 9.29
C GLY A 32 -27.18 -27.48 9.41
N SER A 33 -26.63 -27.53 10.63
CA SER A 33 -25.26 -27.08 10.95
C SER A 33 -24.14 -27.73 10.09
N TYR A 34 -24.29 -29.00 9.69
CA TYR A 34 -23.33 -29.66 8.79
C TYR A 34 -23.42 -29.15 7.35
N SER A 35 -24.63 -28.85 6.86
CA SER A 35 -24.80 -28.29 5.51
C SER A 35 -24.33 -26.84 5.42
N SER A 36 -24.42 -26.06 6.50
CA SER A 36 -23.88 -24.70 6.53
C SER A 36 -22.36 -24.68 6.54
N LEU A 37 -21.71 -25.60 7.26
CA LEU A 37 -20.25 -25.72 7.24
C LEU A 37 -19.75 -26.17 5.86
N GLN A 38 -20.35 -27.20 5.26
CA GLN A 38 -19.92 -27.65 3.92
C GLN A 38 -20.09 -26.55 2.87
N ALA A 39 -21.20 -25.81 2.91
CA ALA A 39 -21.41 -24.68 2.00
C ALA A 39 -20.36 -23.57 2.17
N ALA A 40 -19.94 -23.28 3.41
CA ALA A 40 -18.87 -22.34 3.69
C ALA A 40 -17.52 -22.80 3.14
N LEU A 41 -17.19 -24.09 3.30
CA LEU A 41 -15.97 -24.69 2.76
C LEU A 41 -15.97 -24.67 1.22
N ASP A 42 -17.07 -25.09 0.60
CA ASP A 42 -17.23 -25.06 -0.86
C ASP A 42 -17.05 -23.63 -1.41
N GLN A 43 -17.59 -22.62 -0.70
CA GLN A 43 -17.40 -21.23 -1.08
C GLN A 43 -15.95 -20.75 -0.90
N ALA A 44 -15.27 -21.16 0.17
CA ALA A 44 -13.85 -20.85 0.38
C ALA A 44 -12.98 -21.45 -0.72
N HIS A 45 -13.19 -22.72 -1.07
CA HIS A 45 -12.49 -23.39 -2.16
C HIS A 45 -12.75 -22.72 -3.51
N ALA A 46 -13.99 -22.32 -3.79
CA ALA A 46 -14.32 -21.57 -4.99
C ALA A 46 -13.58 -20.21 -5.04
N MET A 47 -13.45 -19.50 -3.92
CA MET A 47 -12.67 -18.26 -3.86
C MET A 47 -11.18 -18.50 -4.13
N ILE A 48 -10.61 -19.59 -3.62
CA ILE A 48 -9.21 -19.96 -3.89
C ILE A 48 -9.01 -20.28 -5.38
N GLU A 49 -9.92 -21.06 -5.99
CA GLU A 49 -9.89 -21.34 -7.43
C GLU A 49 -9.99 -20.08 -8.29
N GLN A 50 -10.70 -19.06 -7.79
CA GLN A 50 -10.82 -17.75 -8.44
C GLN A 50 -9.59 -16.84 -8.24
N GLY A 51 -8.64 -17.22 -7.38
CA GLY A 51 -7.38 -16.50 -7.17
C GLY A 51 -7.22 -15.84 -5.79
N ALA A 52 -8.10 -16.11 -4.82
CA ALA A 52 -7.88 -15.67 -3.45
C ALA A 52 -6.69 -16.42 -2.85
N GLN A 53 -5.78 -15.66 -2.21
CA GLN A 53 -4.65 -16.21 -1.49
C GLN A 53 -4.93 -16.30 0.02
N ILE A 54 -5.90 -15.53 0.50
CA ILE A 54 -6.33 -15.47 1.90
C ILE A 54 -7.84 -15.60 1.94
N ILE A 55 -8.35 -16.37 2.91
CA ILE A 55 -9.78 -16.44 3.22
C ILE A 55 -10.02 -15.78 4.57
N ASP A 56 -10.82 -14.73 4.60
CA ASP A 56 -11.13 -13.96 5.80
C ASP A 56 -12.50 -14.35 6.33
N ILE A 57 -12.51 -14.98 7.49
CA ILE A 57 -13.70 -15.59 8.10
C ILE A 57 -14.23 -14.66 9.18
N GLY A 58 -15.49 -14.25 9.06
CA GLY A 58 -16.16 -13.39 10.05
C GLY A 58 -17.40 -14.07 10.64
N GLY A 59 -17.48 -14.16 11.97
CA GLY A 59 -18.64 -14.71 12.69
C GLY A 59 -19.67 -13.66 13.15
N GLU A 60 -19.26 -12.39 13.19
CA GLU A 60 -20.06 -11.23 13.58
C GLU A 60 -20.23 -10.28 12.40
N SER A 61 -21.45 -9.73 12.22
CA SER A 61 -21.66 -8.67 11.22
C SER A 61 -21.20 -7.34 11.81
N THR A 62 -20.24 -6.68 11.14
CA THR A 62 -19.79 -5.32 11.47
C THR A 62 -20.63 -4.21 10.81
N ARG A 63 -21.73 -4.57 10.12
CA ARG A 63 -22.64 -3.60 9.49
C ARG A 63 -23.37 -2.75 10.55
N PRO A 64 -23.61 -1.44 10.29
CA PRO A 64 -24.39 -0.61 11.20
C PRO A 64 -25.76 -1.22 11.52
N GLY A 65 -26.08 -1.35 12.81
CA GLY A 65 -27.37 -1.85 13.29
C GLY A 65 -27.48 -3.36 13.50
N SER A 66 -26.40 -4.14 13.35
CA SER A 66 -26.38 -5.56 13.73
C SER A 66 -26.43 -5.76 15.26
N ASP A 67 -27.05 -6.86 15.70
CA ASP A 67 -27.00 -7.27 17.11
C ASP A 67 -25.62 -7.84 17.46
N GLU A 68 -25.17 -7.63 18.70
CA GLU A 68 -23.92 -8.24 19.16
C GLU A 68 -24.11 -9.75 19.32
N VAL A 69 -23.11 -10.50 18.88
CA VAL A 69 -23.06 -11.95 19.01
C VAL A 69 -22.27 -12.27 20.29
N SER A 70 -22.72 -13.28 21.04
CA SER A 70 -21.93 -13.72 22.20
C SER A 70 -20.62 -14.38 21.75
N ILE A 71 -19.54 -14.23 22.52
CA ILE A 71 -18.23 -14.85 22.21
C ILE A 71 -18.37 -16.35 21.89
N GLY A 72 -19.13 -17.09 22.71
CA GLY A 72 -19.33 -18.52 22.50
C GLY A 72 -20.07 -18.87 21.21
N GLU A 73 -21.02 -18.03 20.80
CA GLU A 73 -21.73 -18.18 19.54
C GLU A 73 -20.83 -17.83 18.35
N GLU A 74 -20.06 -16.75 18.42
CA GLU A 74 -19.09 -16.38 17.38
C GLU A 74 -18.05 -17.48 17.16
N ILE A 75 -17.46 -18.00 18.24
CA ILE A 75 -16.55 -19.17 18.17
C ILE A 75 -17.24 -20.34 17.46
N SER A 76 -18.47 -20.70 17.86
CA SER A 76 -19.18 -21.84 17.26
C SER A 76 -19.46 -21.69 15.77
N ARG A 77 -19.52 -20.45 15.26
CA ARG A 77 -19.73 -20.16 13.83
C ARG A 77 -18.46 -20.35 13.02
N VAL A 78 -17.31 -19.96 13.56
CA VAL A 78 -16.06 -19.84 12.79
C VAL A 78 -15.08 -20.99 12.98
N ILE A 79 -15.05 -21.60 14.18
CA ILE A 79 -13.91 -22.42 14.60
C ILE A 79 -13.71 -23.68 13.75
N ASP A 80 -14.80 -24.34 13.34
CA ASP A 80 -14.71 -25.54 12.50
C ASP A 80 -14.25 -25.21 11.07
N ALA A 81 -14.68 -24.08 10.51
CA ALA A 81 -14.24 -23.63 9.20
C ALA A 81 -12.76 -23.22 9.22
N VAL A 82 -12.33 -22.49 10.25
CA VAL A 82 -10.92 -22.14 10.46
C VAL A 82 -10.06 -23.40 10.52
N ARG A 83 -10.39 -24.35 11.42
CA ARG A 83 -9.61 -25.58 11.58
C ARG A 83 -9.47 -26.35 10.27
N VAL A 84 -10.57 -26.60 9.56
CA VAL A 84 -10.55 -27.41 8.34
C VAL A 84 -9.73 -26.74 7.24
N LEU A 85 -9.95 -25.45 6.99
CA LEU A 85 -9.21 -24.72 5.94
C LEU A 85 -7.72 -24.57 6.28
N SER A 86 -7.39 -24.33 7.55
CA SER A 86 -5.99 -24.27 8.00
C SER A 86 -5.29 -25.62 7.89
N ASP A 87 -5.95 -26.73 8.23
CA ASP A 87 -5.41 -28.10 8.06
C ASP A 87 -5.17 -28.45 6.58
N GLU A 88 -5.93 -27.84 5.67
CA GLU A 88 -5.74 -27.95 4.21
C GLU A 88 -4.62 -27.04 3.66
N GLY A 89 -3.99 -26.22 4.51
CA GLY A 89 -2.91 -25.31 4.14
C GLY A 89 -3.38 -23.97 3.56
N VAL A 90 -4.64 -23.59 3.76
CA VAL A 90 -5.16 -22.27 3.38
C VAL A 90 -4.70 -21.22 4.38
N CYS A 91 -4.29 -20.05 3.89
CA CYS A 91 -4.05 -18.90 4.76
C CYS A 91 -5.40 -18.33 5.23
N VAL A 92 -5.76 -18.63 6.47
CA VAL A 92 -7.02 -18.16 7.08
C VAL A 92 -6.77 -16.90 7.90
N SER A 93 -7.58 -15.87 7.65
CA SER A 93 -7.72 -14.67 8.48
C SER A 93 -8.98 -14.78 9.32
N ILE A 94 -8.92 -14.41 10.60
CA ILE A 94 -10.09 -14.29 11.48
C ILE A 94 -10.45 -12.81 11.64
N ASP A 95 -11.63 -12.42 11.14
CA ASP A 95 -12.23 -11.09 11.32
C ASP A 95 -13.02 -11.08 12.65
N THR A 96 -12.39 -10.55 13.69
CA THR A 96 -12.99 -10.44 15.02
C THR A 96 -12.37 -9.32 15.84
N ARG A 97 -13.19 -8.71 16.69
CA ARG A 97 -12.77 -7.74 17.72
C ARG A 97 -12.61 -8.37 19.10
N HIS A 98 -12.94 -9.66 19.26
CA HIS A 98 -12.93 -10.35 20.55
C HIS A 98 -11.65 -11.18 20.70
N ALA A 99 -10.84 -10.86 21.71
CA ALA A 99 -9.57 -11.53 21.97
C ALA A 99 -9.72 -13.05 22.18
N GLU A 100 -10.80 -13.49 22.84
CA GLU A 100 -11.09 -14.91 23.05
C GLU A 100 -11.38 -15.66 21.74
N VAL A 101 -12.05 -15.01 20.78
CA VAL A 101 -12.33 -15.59 19.45
C VAL A 101 -11.02 -15.67 18.65
N ALA A 102 -10.24 -14.58 18.64
CA ALA A 102 -8.95 -14.54 17.97
C ALA A 102 -8.02 -15.64 18.50
N ARG A 103 -7.91 -15.77 19.84
CA ARG A 103 -7.14 -16.85 20.49
C ARG A 103 -7.59 -18.22 20.03
N ALA A 104 -8.90 -18.50 20.13
CA ALA A 104 -9.43 -19.81 19.79
C ALA A 104 -9.18 -20.17 18.31
N CYS A 105 -9.25 -19.20 17.40
CA CYS A 105 -9.01 -19.43 15.97
C CYS A 105 -7.52 -19.58 15.65
N VAL A 106 -6.65 -18.78 16.27
CA VAL A 106 -5.19 -18.92 16.12
C VAL A 106 -4.71 -20.28 16.64
N ASP A 107 -5.26 -20.76 17.77
CA ASP A 107 -4.97 -22.09 18.30
C ASP A 107 -5.42 -23.23 17.36
N GLN A 108 -6.33 -22.94 16.41
CA GLN A 108 -6.77 -23.86 15.34
C GLN A 108 -6.09 -23.59 13.98
N GLY A 109 -5.10 -22.70 13.92
CA GLY A 109 -4.30 -22.46 12.72
C GLY A 109 -4.68 -21.21 11.90
N ALA A 110 -5.51 -20.30 12.41
CA ALA A 110 -5.66 -18.99 11.78
C ALA A 110 -4.29 -18.29 11.73
N SER A 111 -3.94 -17.76 10.55
CA SER A 111 -2.62 -17.18 10.26
C SER A 111 -2.62 -15.65 10.31
N ILE A 112 -3.80 -15.03 10.31
CA ILE A 112 -3.98 -13.57 10.39
C ILE A 112 -5.08 -13.25 11.40
N ILE A 113 -4.86 -12.22 12.22
CA ILE A 113 -5.88 -11.57 13.04
C ILE A 113 -6.27 -10.27 12.35
N ASN A 114 -7.52 -10.17 11.90
CA ASN A 114 -8.09 -8.97 11.32
C ASN A 114 -8.98 -8.28 12.36
N ASP A 115 -8.42 -7.28 13.06
CA ASP A 115 -9.10 -6.58 14.14
C ASP A 115 -9.57 -5.20 13.69
N VAL A 116 -10.86 -5.11 13.35
CA VAL A 116 -11.54 -3.85 13.00
C VAL A 116 -11.53 -2.82 14.12
N SER A 117 -11.19 -3.18 15.36
CA SER A 117 -11.04 -2.24 16.47
C SER A 117 -9.64 -1.60 16.52
N GLY A 118 -8.67 -2.09 15.74
CA GLY A 118 -7.32 -1.54 15.67
C GLY A 118 -6.43 -1.92 16.86
N PHE A 119 -6.66 -3.07 17.49
CA PHE A 119 -5.94 -3.54 18.68
C PHE A 119 -6.06 -2.58 19.88
N ARG A 120 -7.23 -1.93 20.02
CA ARG A 120 -7.54 -1.08 21.18
C ARG A 120 -7.74 -1.90 22.46
N ASP A 121 -8.13 -3.16 22.34
CA ASP A 121 -8.26 -4.08 23.47
C ASP A 121 -6.89 -4.65 23.88
N PRO A 122 -6.41 -4.38 25.12
CA PRO A 122 -5.17 -4.97 25.61
C PRO A 122 -5.16 -6.50 25.57
N ALA A 123 -6.32 -7.16 25.71
CA ALA A 123 -6.38 -8.62 25.59
C ALA A 123 -6.06 -9.10 24.16
N MET A 124 -6.48 -8.35 23.13
CA MET A 124 -6.14 -8.64 21.74
C MET A 124 -4.64 -8.47 21.48
N VAL A 125 -4.03 -7.45 22.07
CA VAL A 125 -2.57 -7.24 22.02
C VAL A 125 -1.82 -8.43 22.64
N GLU A 126 -2.30 -8.96 23.77
CA GLU A 126 -1.70 -10.16 24.38
C GLU A 126 -1.86 -11.42 23.49
N VAL A 127 -2.92 -11.51 22.69
CA VAL A 127 -3.04 -12.56 21.65
C VAL A 127 -1.97 -12.39 20.58
N ALA A 128 -1.84 -11.18 20.02
CA ALA A 128 -0.86 -10.89 18.98
C ALA A 128 0.59 -11.18 19.42
N LYS A 129 0.95 -10.89 20.69
CA LYS A 129 2.30 -11.13 21.25
C LYS A 129 2.67 -12.59 21.43
N THR A 130 1.68 -13.47 21.51
CA THR A 130 1.86 -14.88 21.89
C THR A 130 1.63 -15.84 20.73
N CYS A 131 1.55 -15.30 19.51
CA CYS A 131 1.50 -16.06 18.26
C CYS A 131 2.32 -15.35 17.18
N ASP A 132 2.49 -16.00 16.03
CA ASP A 132 3.18 -15.46 14.87
C ASP A 132 2.22 -14.96 13.78
N ALA A 133 0.92 -14.82 14.10
CA ALA A 133 -0.08 -14.38 13.14
C ALA A 133 0.23 -12.97 12.61
N GLY A 134 -0.08 -12.73 11.34
CA GLY A 134 -0.12 -11.39 10.77
C GLY A 134 -1.28 -10.59 11.37
N LEU A 135 -1.14 -9.28 11.44
CA LEU A 135 -2.09 -8.39 12.10
C LEU A 135 -2.60 -7.37 11.10
N VAL A 136 -3.92 -7.20 11.00
CA VAL A 136 -4.54 -6.09 10.27
C VAL A 136 -5.02 -5.06 11.28
N VAL A 137 -4.33 -3.92 11.31
CA VAL A 137 -4.62 -2.79 12.19
C VAL A 137 -5.51 -1.82 11.44
N MET A 138 -6.79 -1.78 11.77
CA MET A 138 -7.74 -0.92 11.09
C MET A 138 -7.99 0.40 11.85
N HIS A 139 -8.12 1.50 11.11
CA HIS A 139 -8.69 2.73 11.63
C HIS A 139 -10.22 2.66 11.68
N MET A 140 -10.80 2.88 12.86
CA MET A 140 -12.24 3.13 13.05
C MET A 140 -12.46 4.27 14.05
N LYS A 141 -13.28 5.25 13.67
CA LYS A 141 -13.71 6.33 14.58
C LYS A 141 -15.07 5.98 15.18
N GLY A 142 -15.15 5.93 16.51
CA GLY A 142 -16.34 5.49 17.23
C GLY A 142 -16.46 3.96 17.30
N GLU A 143 -17.69 3.47 17.50
CA GLU A 143 -17.99 2.03 17.60
C GLU A 143 -18.84 1.58 16.40
N PRO A 144 -18.80 0.31 15.95
CA PRO A 144 -19.46 -0.12 14.70
C PRO A 144 -20.94 0.27 14.58
N LYS A 145 -21.67 0.28 15.72
CA LYS A 145 -23.09 0.67 15.79
C LYS A 145 -23.33 2.18 15.66
N THR A 146 -22.39 3.01 16.08
CA THR A 146 -22.56 4.48 16.22
C THR A 146 -21.60 5.29 15.36
N MET A 147 -20.59 4.68 14.77
CA MET A 147 -19.52 5.35 14.01
C MET A 147 -20.04 6.20 12.84
N GLN A 148 -21.19 5.83 12.28
CA GLN A 148 -21.81 6.58 11.18
C GLN A 148 -22.62 7.80 11.63
N ASN A 149 -22.78 8.01 12.94
CA ASN A 149 -23.50 9.15 13.48
C ASN A 149 -22.59 10.38 13.51
N ASP A 150 -22.70 11.22 12.47
CA ASP A 150 -22.01 12.52 12.36
C ASP A 150 -20.47 12.46 12.52
N PRO A 151 -19.77 11.65 11.71
CA PRO A 151 -18.31 11.58 11.79
C PRO A 151 -17.66 12.88 11.29
N HIS A 152 -16.99 13.59 12.20
CA HIS A 152 -16.24 14.82 11.89
C HIS A 152 -14.75 14.52 11.74
N TYR A 153 -14.14 15.05 10.68
CA TYR A 153 -12.68 15.13 10.49
C TYR A 153 -12.37 16.53 9.94
N ASP A 154 -11.27 17.12 10.37
CA ASP A 154 -10.74 18.34 9.76
C ASP A 154 -9.92 17.99 8.51
N ASP A 155 -9.14 16.92 8.58
CA ASP A 155 -8.45 16.28 7.45
C ASP A 155 -8.48 14.76 7.67
N VAL A 156 -9.32 14.06 6.90
CA VAL A 156 -9.51 12.62 7.08
C VAL A 156 -8.26 11.81 6.75
N VAL A 157 -7.42 12.29 5.83
CA VAL A 157 -6.21 11.57 5.43
C VAL A 157 -5.15 11.71 6.52
N ALA A 158 -4.88 12.94 6.96
CA ALA A 158 -3.89 13.21 7.99
C ALA A 158 -4.24 12.54 9.34
N GLU A 159 -5.50 12.65 9.79
CA GLU A 159 -5.94 12.02 11.05
C GLU A 159 -5.86 10.49 10.99
N VAL A 160 -6.19 9.87 9.84
CA VAL A 160 -6.08 8.41 9.67
C VAL A 160 -4.62 7.96 9.64
N CYS A 161 -3.74 8.69 8.93
CA CYS A 161 -2.31 8.41 8.94
C CYS A 161 -1.72 8.46 10.35
N GLU A 162 -2.01 9.52 11.10
CA GLU A 162 -1.52 9.70 12.46
C GLU A 162 -1.99 8.56 13.37
N TYR A 163 -3.26 8.19 13.30
CA TYR A 163 -3.79 7.08 14.09
C TYR A 163 -3.12 5.75 13.75
N LEU A 164 -3.00 5.40 12.46
CA LEU A 164 -2.41 4.13 12.03
C LEU A 164 -0.94 4.03 12.41
N ASP A 165 -0.19 5.12 12.27
CA ASP A 165 1.22 5.16 12.67
C ASP A 165 1.38 4.96 14.19
N GLN A 166 0.57 5.66 14.99
CA GLN A 166 0.57 5.52 16.45
C GLN A 166 0.19 4.10 16.89
N GLN A 167 -0.83 3.50 16.29
CA GLN A 167 -1.26 2.14 16.62
C GLN A 167 -0.22 1.10 16.22
N ALA A 168 0.36 1.21 15.01
CA ALA A 168 1.41 0.30 14.57
C ALA A 168 2.69 0.45 15.40
N PHE A 169 3.04 1.67 15.82
CA PHE A 169 4.14 1.94 16.74
C PHE A 169 3.89 1.30 18.12
N MET A 170 2.68 1.45 18.67
CA MET A 170 2.30 0.83 19.95
C MET A 170 2.49 -0.70 19.92
N LEU A 171 2.08 -1.37 18.83
CA LEU A 171 2.29 -2.81 18.69
C LEU A 171 3.77 -3.17 18.62
N GLN A 172 4.59 -2.38 17.94
CA GLN A 172 6.05 -2.57 17.90
C GLN A 172 6.70 -2.39 19.28
N GLU A 173 6.25 -1.43 20.09
CA GLU A 173 6.72 -1.28 21.47
C GLU A 173 6.38 -2.50 22.35
N GLN A 174 5.34 -3.26 21.98
CA GLN A 174 5.01 -4.54 22.62
C GLN A 174 5.85 -5.72 22.12
N GLY A 175 6.79 -5.49 21.20
CA GLY A 175 7.69 -6.48 20.64
C GLY A 175 7.14 -7.20 19.40
N ILE A 176 6.04 -6.72 18.81
CA ILE A 176 5.50 -7.25 17.56
C ILE A 176 6.35 -6.75 16.39
N GLU A 177 6.77 -7.65 15.52
CA GLU A 177 7.63 -7.30 14.40
C GLU A 177 6.86 -6.50 13.33
N LYS A 178 7.52 -5.48 12.77
CA LYS A 178 6.96 -4.60 11.74
C LYS A 178 6.43 -5.37 10.52
N ASP A 179 7.13 -6.44 10.13
CA ASP A 179 6.78 -7.28 8.98
C ASP A 179 5.51 -8.12 9.18
N ARG A 180 4.95 -8.18 10.40
CA ARG A 180 3.66 -8.82 10.69
C ARG A 180 2.48 -7.87 10.60
N ILE A 181 2.72 -6.56 10.57
CA ILE A 181 1.67 -5.54 10.64
C ILE A 181 1.27 -5.11 9.24
N CYS A 182 -0.02 -5.20 8.94
CA CYS A 182 -0.72 -4.60 7.80
C CYS A 182 -1.67 -3.53 8.34
N ILE A 183 -1.80 -2.41 7.65
CA ILE A 183 -2.68 -1.30 8.05
C ILE A 183 -3.89 -1.19 7.11
N ASP A 184 -5.07 -0.95 7.67
CA ASP A 184 -6.31 -0.69 6.92
C ASP A 184 -6.84 0.71 7.30
N PRO A 185 -6.95 1.66 6.35
CA PRO A 185 -7.49 2.99 6.63
C PRO A 185 -9.00 3.00 6.93
N GLY A 186 -9.66 1.84 6.90
CA GLY A 186 -11.05 1.66 7.31
C GLY A 186 -12.03 2.48 6.48
N PRO A 187 -12.05 2.36 5.14
CA PRO A 187 -12.99 3.07 4.29
C PRO A 187 -14.42 2.71 4.71
N GLY A 188 -15.31 3.69 4.89
CA GLY A 188 -16.67 3.43 5.40
C GLY A 188 -16.77 2.99 6.88
N PHE A 189 -15.69 3.07 7.67
CA PHE A 189 -15.74 2.91 9.12
C PHE A 189 -15.58 4.27 9.81
N GLY A 190 -16.71 4.83 10.23
CA GLY A 190 -16.77 6.16 10.83
C GLY A 190 -16.36 7.28 9.89
N LYS A 191 -16.80 7.19 8.62
CA LYS A 191 -16.50 8.14 7.54
C LYS A 191 -17.71 8.27 6.61
N THR A 192 -18.00 9.49 6.17
CA THR A 192 -18.98 9.73 5.11
C THR A 192 -18.51 9.16 3.77
N PRO A 193 -19.41 8.99 2.77
CA PRO A 193 -19.00 8.63 1.42
C PRO A 193 -17.94 9.57 0.83
N GLN A 194 -18.07 10.88 1.04
CA GLN A 194 -17.14 11.89 0.54
C GLN A 194 -15.76 11.77 1.21
N GLN A 195 -15.73 11.64 2.54
CA GLN A 195 -14.49 11.39 3.28
C GLN A 195 -13.84 10.06 2.87
N THR A 196 -14.64 9.04 2.55
CA THR A 196 -14.11 7.77 2.04
C THR A 196 -13.50 7.94 0.65
N ILE A 197 -14.12 8.71 -0.24
CA ILE A 197 -13.56 9.03 -1.57
C ILE A 197 -12.23 9.78 -1.42
N GLU A 198 -12.19 10.78 -0.54
CA GLU A 198 -10.97 11.55 -0.25
C GLU A 198 -9.85 10.65 0.27
N LEU A 199 -10.14 9.77 1.23
CA LEU A 199 -9.19 8.80 1.75
C LEU A 199 -8.68 7.85 0.66
N VAL A 200 -9.58 7.26 -0.13
CA VAL A 200 -9.24 6.30 -1.18
C VAL A 200 -8.34 6.91 -2.26
N ARG A 201 -8.59 8.18 -2.62
CA ARG A 201 -7.79 8.91 -3.61
C ARG A 201 -6.41 9.33 -3.10
N ASN A 202 -6.14 9.14 -1.81
CA ASN A 202 -4.86 9.49 -1.18
C ASN A 202 -4.19 8.28 -0.52
N PHE A 203 -4.40 7.07 -1.03
CA PHE A 203 -3.78 5.85 -0.51
C PHE A 203 -2.23 5.89 -0.52
N GLN A 204 -1.64 6.67 -1.41
CA GLN A 204 -0.19 6.88 -1.45
C GLN A 204 0.33 7.50 -0.14
N GLU A 205 -0.45 8.35 0.54
CA GLU A 205 -0.08 8.92 1.84
C GLU A 205 -0.10 7.84 2.94
N ILE A 206 -1.03 6.88 2.87
CA ILE A 206 -1.06 5.74 3.80
C ILE A 206 0.16 4.83 3.57
N ARG A 207 0.54 4.61 2.30
CA ARG A 207 1.72 3.82 1.94
C ARG A 207 3.01 4.38 2.50
N ARG A 208 3.13 5.71 2.66
CA ARG A 208 4.30 6.37 3.27
C ARG A 208 4.56 5.98 4.72
N LEU A 209 3.60 5.35 5.41
CA LEU A 209 3.83 4.79 6.75
C LEU A 209 4.75 3.55 6.73
N GLY A 210 4.95 2.94 5.56
CA GLY A 210 5.89 1.83 5.39
C GLY A 210 5.38 0.50 5.92
N TYR A 211 4.06 0.28 5.84
CA TYR A 211 3.38 -0.98 6.12
C TYR A 211 2.65 -1.45 4.86
N PRO A 212 2.39 -2.75 4.70
CA PRO A 212 1.43 -3.25 3.73
C PRO A 212 0.08 -2.58 3.98
N VAL A 213 -0.57 -2.10 2.92
CA VAL A 213 -1.85 -1.39 3.02
C VAL A 213 -2.98 -2.27 2.49
N MET A 214 -4.01 -2.46 3.32
CA MET A 214 -5.25 -3.12 2.92
C MET A 214 -6.25 -2.12 2.33
N ALA A 215 -6.93 -2.52 1.25
CA ALA A 215 -8.09 -1.83 0.70
C ALA A 215 -9.34 -2.72 0.82
N ALA A 216 -10.16 -2.44 1.83
CA ALA A 216 -11.44 -3.10 2.03
C ALA A 216 -12.59 -2.29 1.40
N LEU A 217 -12.68 -2.22 0.07
CA LEU A 217 -13.62 -1.32 -0.63
C LEU A 217 -14.95 -1.98 -1.04
N SER A 218 -14.95 -3.31 -1.13
CA SER A 218 -15.97 -4.10 -1.82
C SER A 218 -17.40 -3.86 -1.30
N ARG A 219 -18.29 -3.48 -2.24
CA ARG A 219 -19.74 -3.25 -2.04
C ARG A 219 -20.11 -2.16 -1.03
N LYS A 220 -19.15 -1.36 -0.55
CA LYS A 220 -19.41 -0.34 0.47
C LYS A 220 -20.31 0.79 -0.03
N SER A 221 -20.92 1.52 0.91
CA SER A 221 -21.87 2.60 0.64
C SER A 221 -21.29 3.72 -0.22
N TYR A 222 -19.99 4.01 -0.08
CA TYR A 222 -19.33 5.05 -0.87
C TYR A 222 -19.32 4.73 -2.37
N ILE A 223 -19.23 3.44 -2.75
CA ILE A 223 -19.36 3.01 -4.16
C ILE A 223 -20.79 3.30 -4.64
N GLY A 224 -21.78 2.97 -3.83
CA GLY A 224 -23.17 3.29 -4.15
C GLY A 224 -23.39 4.79 -4.37
N TYR A 225 -22.77 5.62 -3.53
CA TYR A 225 -22.80 7.08 -3.66
C TYR A 225 -22.06 7.59 -4.90
N ALA A 226 -20.83 7.11 -5.15
CA ALA A 226 -19.99 7.59 -6.25
C ALA A 226 -20.52 7.19 -7.63
N TYR A 227 -21.07 5.97 -7.74
CA TYR A 227 -21.50 5.38 -9.01
C TYR A 227 -23.02 5.33 -9.19
N ASN A 228 -23.80 5.83 -8.21
CA ASN A 228 -25.27 5.76 -8.18
C ASN A 228 -25.81 4.32 -8.29
N ILE A 229 -25.26 3.41 -7.47
CA ILE A 229 -25.64 1.99 -7.42
C ILE A 229 -26.19 1.66 -6.03
N ASP A 230 -27.52 1.64 -5.90
CA ASP A 230 -28.18 1.46 -4.59
C ASP A 230 -28.04 0.05 -4.03
N VAL A 231 -28.14 -0.97 -4.88
CA VAL A 231 -28.10 -2.38 -4.47
C VAL A 231 -26.65 -2.83 -4.27
N PRO A 232 -26.23 -3.26 -3.06
CA PRO A 232 -24.84 -3.61 -2.81
C PRO A 232 -24.30 -4.75 -3.68
N ALA A 233 -25.12 -5.73 -4.04
CA ALA A 233 -24.73 -6.85 -4.90
C ALA A 233 -24.38 -6.41 -6.34
N ASP A 234 -24.96 -5.30 -6.80
CA ASP A 234 -24.74 -4.77 -8.16
C ASP A 234 -23.46 -3.91 -8.24
N ARG A 235 -22.74 -3.74 -7.11
CA ARG A 235 -21.53 -2.92 -7.01
C ARG A 235 -20.25 -3.66 -7.38
N ASP A 236 -20.32 -4.93 -7.79
CA ASP A 236 -19.13 -5.77 -7.97
C ASP A 236 -18.16 -5.23 -9.03
N ASP A 237 -18.65 -4.81 -10.20
CA ASP A 237 -17.79 -4.28 -11.26
C ASP A 237 -17.13 -2.95 -10.80
N ALA A 238 -17.89 -2.04 -10.18
CA ALA A 238 -17.33 -0.80 -9.63
C ALA A 238 -16.34 -1.07 -8.49
N SER A 239 -16.60 -2.08 -7.65
CA SER A 239 -15.68 -2.50 -6.58
C SER A 239 -14.36 -3.02 -7.12
N ALA A 240 -14.37 -3.75 -8.24
CA ALA A 240 -13.15 -4.26 -8.87
C ALA A 240 -12.30 -3.13 -9.45
N VAL A 241 -12.93 -2.12 -10.08
CA VAL A 241 -12.24 -0.93 -10.60
C VAL A 241 -11.62 -0.10 -9.46
N GLU A 242 -12.37 0.11 -8.37
CA GLU A 242 -11.86 0.80 -7.18
C GLU A 242 -10.70 0.05 -6.51
N ALA A 243 -10.75 -1.28 -6.52
CA ALA A 243 -9.67 -2.16 -6.06
C ALA A 243 -8.39 -1.98 -6.90
N LEU A 244 -8.51 -1.92 -8.23
CA LEU A 244 -7.38 -1.63 -9.13
C LEU A 244 -6.79 -0.24 -8.85
N MET A 245 -7.63 0.79 -8.76
CA MET A 245 -7.19 2.15 -8.44
C MET A 245 -6.45 2.21 -7.10
N ALA A 246 -6.96 1.52 -6.06
CA ALA A 246 -6.28 1.45 -4.78
C ALA A 246 -4.89 0.80 -4.89
N CYS A 247 -4.74 -0.26 -5.70
CA CYS A 247 -3.43 -0.86 -5.98
C CYS A 247 -2.49 0.09 -6.74
N GLU A 248 -3.01 0.83 -7.72
CA GLU A 248 -2.23 1.84 -8.44
C GLU A 248 -1.68 2.89 -7.47
N LEU A 249 -2.48 3.30 -6.48
CA LEU A 249 -2.12 4.26 -5.42
C LEU A 249 -1.35 3.65 -4.24
N GLY A 250 -1.09 2.35 -4.21
CA GLY A 250 -0.18 1.74 -3.23
C GLY A 250 -0.78 0.73 -2.26
N ALA A 251 -2.06 0.37 -2.38
CA ALA A 251 -2.61 -0.79 -1.67
C ALA A 251 -1.95 -2.10 -2.16
N SER A 252 -1.76 -3.04 -1.24
CA SER A 252 -1.19 -4.35 -1.56
C SER A 252 -2.15 -5.49 -1.24
N ILE A 253 -3.11 -5.32 -0.33
CA ILE A 253 -4.05 -6.37 0.08
C ILE A 253 -5.48 -5.93 -0.19
N LEU A 254 -6.24 -6.74 -0.93
CA LEU A 254 -7.58 -6.39 -1.37
C LEU A 254 -8.60 -7.32 -0.73
N ARG A 255 -9.40 -6.77 0.20
CA ARG A 255 -10.45 -7.52 0.91
C ARG A 255 -11.77 -7.41 0.16
N VAL A 256 -12.20 -8.50 -0.48
CA VAL A 256 -13.27 -8.47 -1.52
C VAL A 256 -14.30 -9.59 -1.39
N HIS A 257 -15.52 -9.30 -1.86
CA HIS A 257 -16.59 -10.31 -1.98
C HIS A 257 -16.52 -11.10 -3.30
N ASN A 258 -16.14 -10.46 -4.40
CA ASN A 258 -16.13 -11.07 -5.74
C ASN A 258 -14.68 -11.22 -6.23
N VAL A 259 -14.08 -12.35 -5.87
CA VAL A 259 -12.67 -12.64 -6.14
C VAL A 259 -12.39 -12.70 -7.64
N GLU A 260 -13.21 -13.43 -8.41
CA GLU A 260 -13.02 -13.58 -9.86
C GLU A 260 -12.99 -12.22 -10.58
N ARG A 261 -13.92 -11.31 -10.25
CA ARG A 261 -13.99 -9.98 -10.86
C ARG A 261 -12.78 -9.14 -10.49
N THR A 262 -12.39 -9.13 -9.22
CA THR A 262 -11.20 -8.39 -8.76
C THR A 262 -9.93 -8.95 -9.41
N ALA A 263 -9.74 -10.27 -9.45
CA ALA A 263 -8.58 -10.89 -10.08
C ALA A 263 -8.48 -10.53 -11.58
N LYS A 264 -9.61 -10.53 -12.29
CA LYS A 264 -9.67 -10.12 -13.69
C LYS A 264 -9.28 -8.66 -13.89
N GLU A 265 -9.75 -7.75 -13.02
CA GLU A 265 -9.44 -6.33 -13.13
C GLU A 265 -7.98 -6.02 -12.77
N LEU A 266 -7.43 -6.72 -11.77
CA LEU A 266 -6.03 -6.57 -11.37
C LEU A 266 -5.03 -7.03 -12.44
N ALA A 267 -5.45 -7.82 -13.42
CA ALA A 267 -4.64 -8.13 -14.59
C ALA A 267 -4.27 -6.88 -15.42
N ASN A 268 -4.99 -5.76 -15.23
CA ASN A 268 -4.72 -4.47 -15.86
C ASN A 268 -3.75 -3.60 -15.06
N LEU A 269 -3.26 -4.05 -13.89
CA LEU A 269 -2.35 -3.26 -13.06
C LEU A 269 -1.02 -3.04 -13.77
N ARG A 270 -0.68 -1.77 -13.97
CA ARG A 270 0.60 -1.37 -14.57
C ARG A 270 1.76 -1.56 -13.58
N PRO A 271 2.96 -1.92 -14.06
CA PRO A 271 4.16 -1.91 -13.24
C PRO A 271 4.42 -0.55 -12.58
N LEU A 272 4.87 -0.58 -11.33
CA LEU A 272 5.38 0.60 -10.62
C LEU A 272 6.84 0.87 -11.03
N VAL A 273 7.17 2.13 -11.26
CA VAL A 273 8.49 2.61 -11.64
C VAL A 273 8.88 3.75 -10.72
N PHE A 274 10.15 3.77 -10.31
CA PHE A 274 10.75 4.87 -9.58
C PHE A 274 11.78 5.58 -10.46
N LEU A 275 11.67 6.90 -10.53
CA LEU A 275 12.56 7.76 -11.29
C LEU A 275 13.29 8.71 -10.34
N ALA A 276 14.61 8.83 -10.47
CA ALA A 276 15.38 9.90 -9.84
C ALA A 276 15.42 11.11 -10.76
N LEU A 277 15.27 12.29 -10.16
CA LEU A 277 15.39 13.58 -10.81
C LEU A 277 16.52 14.34 -10.14
N GLY A 278 17.44 14.91 -10.92
CA GLY A 278 18.54 15.74 -10.41
C GLY A 278 18.79 16.97 -11.28
N CYS A 279 19.04 18.12 -10.67
CA CYS A 279 19.37 19.37 -11.35
C CYS A 279 20.44 20.14 -10.56
N ASN A 280 21.51 20.58 -11.22
CA ASN A 280 22.50 21.48 -10.62
C ASN A 280 22.77 22.75 -11.44
N VAL A 281 22.07 22.95 -12.56
CA VAL A 281 22.17 24.17 -13.37
C VAL A 281 20.81 24.84 -13.42
N ALA A 282 20.69 25.98 -12.74
CA ALA A 282 19.53 26.84 -12.87
C ALA A 282 19.61 27.62 -14.20
N LEU A 283 18.72 27.33 -15.15
CA LEU A 283 18.62 28.07 -16.41
C LEU A 283 17.96 29.45 -16.24
N VAL A 284 17.23 29.63 -15.14
CA VAL A 284 16.43 30.82 -14.81
C VAL A 284 16.57 31.10 -13.32
N GLY A 285 16.82 32.35 -12.95
CA GLY A 285 16.98 32.81 -11.56
C GLY A 285 17.90 34.02 -11.49
N ASN A 286 17.71 34.90 -10.50
CA ASN A 286 18.69 35.92 -10.15
C ASN A 286 19.76 35.32 -9.21
N ASP A 287 20.88 36.02 -9.01
CA ASP A 287 21.88 35.65 -8.01
C ASP A 287 21.20 35.48 -6.63
N GLY A 288 21.31 34.29 -6.03
CA GLY A 288 20.66 33.93 -4.77
C GLY A 288 19.30 33.22 -4.89
N GLU A 289 18.80 32.96 -6.11
CA GLU A 289 17.57 32.19 -6.39
C GLU A 289 17.87 30.85 -7.10
N GLU A 290 19.10 30.35 -6.98
CA GLU A 290 19.56 29.18 -7.73
C GLU A 290 18.79 27.91 -7.34
N THR A 291 18.48 27.74 -6.05
CA THR A 291 17.73 26.58 -5.55
C THR A 291 16.29 26.59 -6.06
N GLU A 292 15.60 27.73 -6.03
CA GLU A 292 14.27 27.89 -6.60
C GLU A 292 14.26 27.65 -8.11
N GLY A 293 15.29 28.12 -8.82
CA GLY A 293 15.49 27.86 -10.25
C GLY A 293 15.65 26.37 -10.55
N LYS A 294 16.46 25.65 -9.75
CA LYS A 294 16.62 24.18 -9.85
C LYS A 294 15.30 23.45 -9.56
N ILE A 295 14.55 23.86 -8.54
CA ILE A 295 13.22 23.30 -8.20
C ILE A 295 12.23 23.53 -9.34
N ALA A 296 12.18 24.73 -9.92
CA ALA A 296 11.31 25.04 -11.05
C ALA A 296 11.62 24.16 -12.26
N GLN A 297 12.90 23.90 -12.51
CA GLN A 297 13.36 22.99 -13.56
C GLN A 297 12.90 21.55 -13.34
N LEU A 298 13.00 21.04 -12.11
CA LEU A 298 12.49 19.70 -11.78
C LEU A 298 10.96 19.63 -11.90
N ASN A 299 10.24 20.67 -11.48
CA ASN A 299 8.78 20.74 -11.69
C ASN A 299 8.39 20.73 -13.16
N HIS A 300 9.19 21.35 -14.05
CA HIS A 300 8.97 21.27 -15.48
C HIS A 300 9.17 19.83 -15.99
N ALA A 301 10.24 19.14 -15.56
CA ALA A 301 10.45 17.73 -15.89
C ALA A 301 9.29 16.85 -15.42
N ILE A 302 8.79 17.06 -14.19
CA ILE A 302 7.61 16.37 -13.66
C ILE A 302 6.37 16.66 -14.52
N GLY A 303 6.18 17.90 -14.98
CA GLY A 303 5.12 18.28 -15.91
C GLY A 303 5.17 17.51 -17.23
N GLU A 304 6.37 17.33 -17.80
CA GLU A 304 6.57 16.53 -19.01
C GLU A 304 6.34 15.03 -18.75
N LEU A 305 6.71 14.51 -17.58
CA LEU A 305 6.41 13.13 -17.17
C LEU A 305 4.91 12.85 -17.11
N CYS A 306 4.10 13.82 -16.66
CA CYS A 306 2.62 13.72 -16.67
C CYS A 306 2.04 13.59 -18.09
N MET A 307 2.79 14.00 -19.12
CA MET A 307 2.34 13.95 -20.51
C MET A 307 2.74 12.65 -21.22
N LEU A 308 3.48 11.76 -20.55
CA LEU A 308 3.84 10.46 -21.11
C LEU A 308 2.59 9.61 -21.37
N PRO A 309 2.53 8.88 -22.50
CA PRO A 309 1.41 8.01 -22.78
C PRO A 309 1.34 6.87 -21.77
N ASP A 310 0.12 6.39 -21.49
CA ASP A 310 -0.13 5.20 -20.66
C ASP A 310 0.63 5.20 -19.31
N SER A 311 0.76 6.39 -18.73
CA SER A 311 1.55 6.64 -17.53
C SER A 311 0.78 7.51 -16.55
N GLN A 312 0.97 7.26 -15.26
CA GLN A 312 0.37 8.03 -14.18
C GLN A 312 1.38 8.21 -13.04
N ILE A 313 1.69 9.45 -12.69
CA ILE A 313 2.43 9.75 -11.47
C ILE A 313 1.55 9.43 -10.26
N ILE A 314 2.09 8.67 -9.32
CA ILE A 314 1.42 8.28 -8.09
C ILE A 314 1.86 9.16 -6.93
N ASP A 315 3.17 9.39 -6.81
CA ASP A 315 3.72 10.17 -5.71
C ASP A 315 5.06 10.81 -6.09
N ILE A 316 5.40 11.90 -5.41
CA ILE A 316 6.63 12.68 -5.59
C ILE A 316 7.20 12.98 -4.20
N SER A 317 8.49 12.71 -4.02
CA SER A 317 9.19 13.07 -2.78
C SER A 317 9.25 14.58 -2.59
N SER A 318 9.65 15.00 -1.40
CA SER A 318 10.15 16.35 -1.23
C SER A 318 11.42 16.59 -2.06
N PHE A 319 11.81 17.85 -2.21
CA PHE A 319 13.09 18.20 -2.81
C PHE A 319 14.22 18.08 -1.78
N TYR A 320 15.37 17.56 -2.22
CA TYR A 320 16.56 17.39 -1.39
C TYR A 320 17.74 18.09 -2.03
N GLU A 321 18.49 18.85 -1.24
CA GLU A 321 19.77 19.44 -1.66
C GLU A 321 20.91 18.46 -1.35
N SER A 322 21.88 18.33 -2.25
CA SER A 322 23.08 17.53 -2.03
C SER A 322 24.34 18.12 -2.67
N GLU A 323 25.47 17.90 -2.02
CA GLU A 323 26.80 18.15 -2.62
C GLU A 323 27.08 17.22 -3.81
N PRO A 324 27.88 17.66 -4.81
CA PRO A 324 28.27 16.81 -5.93
C PRO A 324 29.03 15.56 -5.49
N ALA A 325 28.57 14.38 -5.90
CA ALA A 325 29.14 13.10 -5.43
C ALA A 325 30.36 12.60 -6.22
N TYR A 326 30.63 13.13 -7.43
CA TYR A 326 31.67 12.59 -8.34
C TYR A 326 32.56 13.63 -9.00
N TYR A 327 32.05 14.85 -9.19
CA TYR A 327 32.78 15.96 -9.77
C TYR A 327 32.50 17.17 -8.87
N GLU A 328 33.46 17.54 -8.03
CA GLU A 328 33.23 18.46 -6.90
C GLU A 328 33.28 19.95 -7.30
N ASP A 329 33.84 20.28 -8.47
CA ASP A 329 33.91 21.66 -8.98
C ASP A 329 32.63 22.04 -9.73
N GLN A 330 31.48 21.95 -9.05
CA GLN A 330 30.17 22.36 -9.55
C GLN A 330 29.23 22.73 -8.40
N ASP A 331 28.13 23.40 -8.74
CA ASP A 331 27.12 23.80 -7.78
C ASP A 331 26.35 22.60 -7.20
N THR A 332 25.66 22.81 -6.08
CA THR A 332 24.83 21.80 -5.40
C THR A 332 23.70 21.31 -6.30
N PHE A 333 23.27 20.08 -6.07
CA PHE A 333 22.14 19.47 -6.76
C PHE A 333 20.87 19.64 -5.94
N VAL A 334 19.74 19.90 -6.62
CA VAL A 334 18.41 19.59 -6.12
C VAL A 334 17.97 18.26 -6.71
N ASN A 335 17.44 17.38 -5.87
CA ASN A 335 17.05 16.02 -6.20
C ASN A 335 15.62 15.73 -5.74
N ALA A 336 14.94 14.84 -6.45
CA ALA A 336 13.65 14.28 -6.06
C ALA A 336 13.50 12.85 -6.61
N VAL A 337 12.56 12.09 -6.08
CA VAL A 337 12.13 10.81 -6.62
C VAL A 337 10.64 10.88 -6.98
N VAL A 338 10.30 10.37 -8.16
CA VAL A 338 8.93 10.22 -8.64
C VAL A 338 8.60 8.74 -8.69
N SER A 339 7.43 8.37 -8.18
CA SER A 339 6.84 7.05 -8.41
C SER A 339 5.71 7.15 -9.43
N MET A 340 5.67 6.21 -10.37
CA MET A 340 4.77 6.22 -11.51
C MET A 340 4.33 4.81 -11.86
N ARG A 341 3.06 4.65 -12.27
CA ARG A 341 2.56 3.44 -12.91
C ARG A 341 2.60 3.65 -14.42
N THR A 342 3.19 2.74 -15.19
CA THR A 342 3.28 2.90 -16.65
C THR A 342 3.26 1.57 -17.39
N GLY A 343 2.64 1.53 -18.56
CA GLY A 343 2.74 0.41 -19.50
C GLY A 343 3.90 0.53 -20.49
N ILE A 344 4.67 1.62 -20.46
CA ILE A 344 5.81 1.85 -21.36
C ILE A 344 6.97 0.91 -20.99
N PRO A 345 7.49 0.08 -21.91
CA PRO A 345 8.63 -0.79 -21.65
C PRO A 345 9.90 -0.02 -21.21
N PRO A 346 10.77 -0.59 -20.34
CA PRO A 346 11.88 0.15 -19.73
C PRO A 346 12.82 0.89 -20.70
N LYS A 347 13.15 0.26 -21.85
CA LYS A 347 14.00 0.89 -22.86
C LYS A 347 13.31 2.09 -23.53
N GLU A 348 12.01 1.96 -23.82
CA GLU A 348 11.25 3.02 -24.49
C GLU A 348 11.01 4.19 -23.52
N LEU A 349 10.79 3.89 -22.23
CA LEU A 349 10.77 4.88 -21.17
C LEU A 349 12.10 5.64 -21.09
N LEU A 350 13.24 4.96 -21.14
CA LEU A 350 14.55 5.60 -21.18
C LEU A 350 14.70 6.57 -22.38
N ASP A 351 14.20 6.18 -23.56
CA ASP A 351 14.21 7.03 -24.77
C ASP A 351 13.33 8.29 -24.57
N TYR A 352 12.17 8.17 -23.88
CA TYR A 352 11.35 9.33 -23.48
C TYR A 352 12.05 10.23 -22.47
N LEU A 353 12.70 9.66 -21.44
CA LEU A 353 13.43 10.44 -20.44
C LEU A 353 14.55 11.26 -21.08
N HIS A 354 15.33 10.67 -21.99
CA HIS A 354 16.35 11.41 -22.75
C HIS A 354 15.75 12.56 -23.58
N THR A 355 14.56 12.37 -24.14
CA THR A 355 13.87 13.41 -24.92
C THR A 355 13.45 14.59 -24.02
N ILE A 356 12.96 14.31 -22.81
CA ILE A 356 12.64 15.34 -21.82
C ILE A 356 13.91 16.09 -21.40
N GLU A 357 14.99 15.37 -21.12
CA GLU A 357 16.26 16.02 -20.77
C GLU A 357 16.79 16.94 -21.86
N ASP A 358 16.73 16.49 -23.12
CA ASP A 358 17.17 17.26 -24.27
C ASP A 358 16.27 18.50 -24.47
N SER A 359 14.95 18.40 -24.24
CA SER A 359 14.03 19.55 -24.31
C SER A 359 14.29 20.57 -23.19
N LEU A 360 14.81 20.10 -22.05
CA LEU A 360 15.24 20.90 -20.91
C LEU A 360 16.70 21.38 -21.00
N GLY A 361 17.34 21.24 -22.16
CA GLY A 361 18.66 21.82 -22.45
C GLY A 361 19.85 21.00 -21.94
N ARG A 362 19.70 19.69 -21.73
CA ARG A 362 20.81 18.82 -21.32
C ARG A 362 21.90 18.77 -22.39
N VAL A 363 23.14 19.08 -22.01
CA VAL A 363 24.33 18.99 -22.87
C VAL A 363 25.32 17.97 -22.28
N ARG A 364 25.70 16.95 -23.06
CA ARG A 364 26.55 15.83 -22.61
C ARG A 364 28.01 15.97 -23.08
N GLU A 365 28.67 17.06 -22.70
CA GLU A 365 30.08 17.34 -23.06
C GLU A 365 31.11 16.72 -22.09
N ILE A 366 30.81 16.71 -20.79
CA ILE A 366 31.71 16.21 -19.73
C ILE A 366 31.00 15.09 -18.95
N ARG A 367 31.69 13.96 -18.74
CA ARG A 367 31.17 12.86 -17.91
C ARG A 367 30.99 13.36 -16.46
N ASN A 368 29.78 13.23 -15.91
CA ASN A 368 29.37 13.73 -14.59
C ASN A 368 29.47 15.26 -14.41
N GLY A 369 29.53 16.02 -15.52
CA GLY A 369 29.53 17.48 -15.48
C GLY A 369 28.15 18.08 -15.16
N PRO A 370 28.08 19.43 -15.09
CA PRO A 370 26.84 20.16 -14.80
C PRO A 370 25.72 19.86 -15.80
N ARG A 371 24.49 19.76 -15.30
CA ARG A 371 23.30 19.39 -16.07
C ARG A 371 22.05 20.10 -15.56
N THR A 372 21.22 20.53 -16.51
CA THR A 372 19.94 21.21 -16.27
C THR A 372 18.89 20.23 -15.74
N CYS A 373 18.94 18.98 -16.17
CA CYS A 373 18.11 17.89 -15.65
C CYS A 373 18.78 16.54 -15.94
N ASP A 374 18.60 15.59 -15.05
CA ASP A 374 18.99 14.19 -15.16
C ASP A 374 17.86 13.33 -14.63
N LEU A 375 17.39 12.40 -15.45
CA LEU A 375 16.27 11.50 -15.20
C LEU A 375 16.78 10.07 -15.30
N ASP A 376 16.88 9.39 -14.16
CA ASP A 376 17.33 8.00 -14.09
C ASP A 376 16.17 7.07 -13.71
N ILE A 377 16.03 5.94 -14.41
CA ILE A 377 15.15 4.85 -13.95
C ILE A 377 15.87 4.12 -12.80
N LEU A 378 15.30 4.18 -11.60
CA LEU A 378 15.87 3.61 -10.38
C LEU A 378 15.49 2.14 -10.19
N ASP A 379 14.20 1.86 -10.26
CA ASP A 379 13.62 0.53 -10.08
C ASP A 379 12.39 0.43 -10.96
N TYR A 380 12.13 -0.77 -11.45
CA TYR A 380 11.01 -1.04 -12.33
C TYR A 380 10.46 -2.42 -11.96
N GLN A 381 9.25 -2.41 -11.39
CA GLN A 381 8.60 -3.59 -10.85
C GLN A 381 8.58 -4.75 -11.86
N MET A 382 9.04 -5.93 -11.45
CA MET A 382 9.20 -7.16 -12.25
C MET A 382 10.35 -7.17 -13.28
N TYR A 383 11.14 -6.11 -13.41
CA TYR A 383 12.23 -6.03 -14.39
C TYR A 383 13.60 -6.04 -13.71
N VAL A 384 14.32 -7.15 -13.89
CA VAL A 384 15.77 -7.24 -13.65
C VAL A 384 16.45 -7.34 -15.00
N VAL A 385 17.17 -6.28 -15.39
CA VAL A 385 17.75 -6.13 -16.73
C VAL A 385 19.23 -5.81 -16.60
N ASN A 386 20.06 -6.44 -17.43
CA ASN A 386 21.47 -6.10 -17.54
C ASN A 386 21.87 -6.16 -19.02
N THR A 387 21.93 -4.98 -19.64
CA THR A 387 22.29 -4.80 -21.05
C THR A 387 23.30 -3.67 -21.19
N ASP A 388 23.94 -3.56 -22.35
CA ASP A 388 24.86 -2.45 -22.65
C ASP A 388 24.19 -1.07 -22.64
N VAL A 389 22.85 -1.02 -22.67
CA VAL A 389 22.06 0.22 -22.73
C VAL A 389 21.43 0.57 -21.39
N LEU A 390 20.93 -0.42 -20.65
CA LEU A 390 20.16 -0.23 -19.42
C LEU A 390 20.42 -1.37 -18.44
N THR A 391 20.66 -1.01 -17.18
CA THR A 391 20.76 -1.93 -16.04
C THR A 391 19.69 -1.55 -15.01
N LEU A 392 18.84 -2.51 -14.64
CA LEU A 392 17.76 -2.36 -13.65
C LEU A 392 17.76 -3.53 -12.66
N PRO A 393 17.53 -3.27 -11.35
CA PRO A 393 17.50 -1.96 -10.70
C PRO A 393 18.81 -1.16 -10.93
N HIS A 394 18.76 0.17 -10.81
CA HIS A 394 19.92 1.01 -11.05
C HIS A 394 21.07 0.58 -10.12
N PRO A 395 22.27 0.25 -10.64
CA PRO A 395 23.29 -0.51 -9.90
C PRO A 395 23.88 0.22 -8.69
N ARG A 396 23.62 1.52 -8.56
CA ARG A 396 24.12 2.38 -7.48
C ARG A 396 23.03 3.06 -6.67
N ILE A 397 21.80 2.56 -6.78
CA ILE A 397 20.64 3.15 -6.08
C ILE A 397 20.88 3.20 -4.56
N CYS A 398 21.33 2.09 -3.95
CA CYS A 398 21.53 2.00 -2.50
C CYS A 398 22.70 2.86 -1.98
N GLU A 399 23.68 3.18 -2.83
CA GLU A 399 24.89 3.91 -2.42
C GLU A 399 24.70 5.44 -2.36
N ARG A 400 23.64 5.98 -2.98
CA ARG A 400 23.46 7.43 -3.20
C ARG A 400 22.47 8.01 -2.22
N ASP A 401 22.93 8.79 -1.25
CA ASP A 401 22.06 9.35 -0.20
C ASP A 401 20.97 10.26 -0.78
N PHE A 402 21.32 11.06 -1.81
CA PHE A 402 20.41 11.88 -2.60
C PHE A 402 19.37 11.12 -3.43
N VAL A 403 19.46 9.79 -3.49
CA VAL A 403 18.43 8.90 -4.06
C VAL A 403 17.69 8.18 -2.95
N VAL A 404 18.40 7.56 -2.01
CA VAL A 404 17.79 6.72 -0.97
C VAL A 404 16.86 7.52 -0.05
N LYS A 405 17.23 8.74 0.36
CA LYS A 405 16.38 9.59 1.23
C LYS A 405 15.04 9.96 0.58
N PRO A 406 15.00 10.60 -0.60
CA PRO A 406 13.73 10.89 -1.26
C PRO A 406 12.95 9.63 -1.64
N PHE A 407 13.62 8.52 -1.99
CA PHE A 407 12.95 7.26 -2.25
C PHE A 407 12.24 6.74 -0.99
N ALA A 408 12.95 6.67 0.13
CA ALA A 408 12.43 6.14 1.40
C ALA A 408 11.32 7.02 1.99
N GLU A 409 11.26 8.32 1.66
CA GLU A 409 10.14 9.20 2.02
C GLU A 409 8.82 8.71 1.43
N ILE A 410 8.81 8.33 0.15
CA ILE A 410 7.57 7.94 -0.56
C ILE A 410 7.33 6.43 -0.55
N ALA A 411 8.38 5.64 -0.35
CA ALA A 411 8.38 4.17 -0.42
C ALA A 411 9.26 3.54 0.68
N PRO A 412 8.96 3.76 1.96
CA PRO A 412 9.78 3.22 3.05
C PRO A 412 9.77 1.70 3.08
N GLY A 413 10.94 1.09 3.28
CA GLY A 413 11.08 -0.37 3.31
C GLY A 413 10.86 -1.07 1.95
N HIS A 414 10.94 -0.32 0.84
CA HIS A 414 10.82 -0.89 -0.50
C HIS A 414 11.93 -1.89 -0.79
N ILE A 415 11.54 -3.00 -1.40
CA ILE A 415 12.43 -4.05 -1.89
C ILE A 415 12.46 -3.91 -3.39
N LEU A 416 13.65 -3.77 -3.97
CA LEU A 416 13.84 -3.61 -5.40
C LEU A 416 13.46 -4.88 -6.16
N ALA A 417 13.29 -4.78 -7.48
CA ALA A 417 12.89 -5.91 -8.32
C ALA A 417 13.87 -7.12 -8.26
N ASP A 418 15.11 -6.92 -7.83
CA ASP A 418 16.12 -7.98 -7.63
C ASP A 418 16.14 -8.56 -6.20
N GLY A 419 15.25 -8.12 -5.32
CA GLY A 419 15.14 -8.54 -3.92
C GLY A 419 15.99 -7.73 -2.93
N THR A 420 16.74 -6.72 -3.41
CA THR A 420 17.60 -5.91 -2.53
C THR A 420 16.79 -4.81 -1.83
N PRO A 421 16.88 -4.64 -0.50
CA PRO A 421 16.31 -3.47 0.18
C PRO A 421 16.98 -2.17 -0.29
N VAL A 422 16.18 -1.13 -0.58
CA VAL A 422 16.69 0.15 -1.10
C VAL A 422 17.66 0.84 -0.12
N ASP A 423 17.49 0.60 1.18
CA ASP A 423 18.27 1.14 2.28
C ASP A 423 19.34 0.17 2.82
N SER A 424 19.65 -0.89 2.04
CA SER A 424 20.63 -1.94 2.41
C SER A 424 22.04 -1.44 2.72
N VAL A 425 22.46 -0.29 2.17
CA VAL A 425 23.72 0.38 2.52
C VAL A 425 23.46 1.36 3.67
N PRO A 426 24.19 1.29 4.80
CA PRO A 426 24.03 2.20 5.93
C PRO A 426 24.21 3.67 5.54
N GLU A 427 23.46 4.58 6.17
CA GLU A 427 23.49 6.00 5.82
C GLU A 427 24.91 6.57 5.89
N GLU A 428 25.71 6.22 6.89
CA GLU A 428 27.12 6.63 7.09
C GLU A 428 28.05 6.26 5.92
N GLU A 429 27.73 5.22 5.15
CA GLU A 429 28.52 4.73 4.01
C GLU A 429 28.05 5.30 2.66
N ARG A 430 26.87 5.93 2.62
CA ARG A 430 26.32 6.54 1.40
C ARG A 430 27.07 7.81 1.01
N ILE A 431 27.15 8.06 -0.30
CA ILE A 431 27.77 9.25 -0.90
C ILE A 431 26.74 10.30 -1.30
N GLY A 432 27.18 11.55 -1.45
CA GLY A 432 26.34 12.68 -1.86
C GLY A 432 25.26 12.99 -0.82
N ARG A 433 25.71 13.37 0.38
CA ARG A 433 24.83 13.67 1.53
C ARG A 433 23.70 14.59 1.12
N ALA A 434 22.49 14.19 1.44
CA ALA A 434 21.30 14.92 1.06
C ALA A 434 20.49 15.39 2.28
N HIS A 435 19.98 16.61 2.18
CA HIS A 435 19.16 17.26 3.19
C HIS A 435 17.85 17.73 2.54
N ARG A 436 16.72 17.47 3.22
CA ARG A 436 15.42 17.90 2.74
C ARG A 436 15.37 19.43 2.73
N ILE A 437 14.94 20.01 1.61
CA ILE A 437 14.72 21.45 1.49
C ILE A 437 13.39 21.76 2.17
N GLU A 438 13.43 22.51 3.27
CA GLU A 438 12.20 22.99 3.91
C GLU A 438 11.55 24.04 3.01
N ARG A 439 10.25 23.88 2.72
CA ARG A 439 9.50 24.96 2.05
C ARG A 439 9.37 26.11 3.05
N SER A 440 9.91 27.28 2.71
CA SER A 440 9.50 28.51 3.37
C SER A 440 8.00 28.72 3.12
N LEU A 441 7.19 28.62 4.19
CA LEU A 441 5.74 28.82 4.18
C LEU A 441 5.33 30.21 3.69
#